data_AF-A0A965H2P6-F1
#
_entry.id   AF-A0A965H2P6-F1
#
_cell.length_a   1.000
_cell.length_b   1.000
_cell.length_c   1.000
_cell.angle_alpha   90.00
_cell.angle_beta   90.00
_cell.angle_gamma   90.00
#
_symmetry.space_group_name_H-M   'P 1'
#
loop_
_entity.id
_entity.type
_entity.pdbx_description
1 polymer ?
#
loop_
_entity_poly.entity_id
_entity_poly.type
_entity_poly.pdbx_seq_one_letter_code
_entity_poly.pdbx_strand_id
1 'polypeptide(L)'
;MDQIGLIRRLKGRQGKSEREIARITGLSRNTVAKWLRGQAQEPKYRRPAVSGKLTAFEEQLIEALRADARRPKAERRTARRLFAELQAAGYAGGYSRLTDFIRAWRLREGQTAAAAFVPLAFEWGEAFQFDWSEEGLVIGGIYYRVQLAHMKLCASRAFWLVAYPSQGHEMLFDAHNRCFAALGGVARRGIYDNMKTAVDRVRKGKGREVNARFRVMCAHYLYDPDFCNVASGWEKGVVEKNVQDSRRRVWLDAAKQRFGSFTELNAWLAERCRALWAEVRHPEHSAFSIAEMLEHERAHLLPVAQPFDGYVERMARVSSTCLVSVARNRYSVPCEWVGQMVSTRLYPGQVVIVGDDGVMARHERLSNKGETRYDWQHYIPLVQRKPGALRNGAPFQDLPEPLQRLRGVLLREAGGDRVMAQVLALVPSAGLEAVLVAVDLALEGVSPSGRMSLEHVANVLGRLSGAAMPHSAVTSLKAQTPPLADTARYDRLRTGAQEADHA
;
A
#
# COMPACT_ATOMS: atom_id res chain seq x y z
N MET A 1 -34.55 32.05 29.99
CA MET A 1 -33.84 33.31 30.36
C MET A 1 -34.51 34.57 29.79
N ASP A 2 -34.93 34.58 28.52
CA ASP A 2 -35.52 35.78 27.90
C ASP A 2 -36.79 36.34 28.57
N GLN A 3 -37.72 35.48 29.01
CA GLN A 3 -38.98 35.97 29.59
C GLN A 3 -38.81 36.65 30.96
N ILE A 4 -37.88 36.19 31.80
CA ILE A 4 -37.61 36.82 33.11
C ILE A 4 -36.93 38.18 32.90
N GLY A 5 -36.00 38.26 31.94
CA GLY A 5 -35.35 39.52 31.55
C GLY A 5 -36.34 40.54 31.01
N LEU A 6 -37.27 40.10 30.17
CA LEU A 6 -38.36 40.94 29.65
C LEU A 6 -39.25 41.49 30.77
N ILE A 7 -39.72 40.63 31.69
CA ILE A 7 -40.56 41.04 32.83
C ILE A 7 -39.85 42.08 33.70
N ARG A 8 -38.57 41.87 34.04
CA ARG A 8 -37.78 42.82 34.83
C ARG A 8 -37.57 44.15 34.11
N ARG A 9 -37.36 44.13 32.79
CA ARG A 9 -37.22 45.34 31.97
C ARG A 9 -38.53 46.13 31.89
N LEU A 10 -39.67 45.45 31.70
CA LEU A 10 -40.99 46.07 31.68
C LEU A 10 -41.33 46.73 33.03
N LYS A 11 -40.93 46.11 34.15
CA LYS A 11 -41.16 46.67 35.49
C LYS A 11 -40.17 47.79 35.84
N GLY A 12 -38.88 47.54 35.69
CA GLY A 12 -37.81 48.43 36.19
C GLY A 12 -37.46 49.61 35.28
N ARG A 13 -37.59 49.47 33.95
CA ARG A 13 -37.31 50.56 33.00
C ARG A 13 -38.55 51.25 32.47
N GLN A 14 -39.65 50.51 32.32
CA GLN A 14 -40.88 51.03 31.72
C GLN A 14 -42.00 51.28 32.73
N GLY A 15 -41.74 51.09 34.03
CA GLY A 15 -42.67 51.40 35.12
C GLY A 15 -43.99 50.61 35.13
N LYS A 16 -44.15 49.59 34.26
CA LYS A 16 -45.44 48.92 34.06
C LYS A 16 -45.92 48.19 35.31
N SER A 17 -47.22 48.19 35.54
CA SER A 17 -47.82 47.44 36.64
C SER A 17 -47.76 45.92 36.38
N GLU A 18 -47.80 45.11 37.44
CA GLU A 18 -47.77 43.64 37.29
C GLU A 18 -48.94 43.11 36.45
N ARG A 19 -50.09 43.79 36.51
CA ARG A 19 -51.27 43.48 35.70
C ARG A 19 -51.02 43.68 34.21
N GLU A 20 -50.36 44.77 33.85
CA GLU A 20 -50.01 45.04 32.45
C GLU A 20 -48.96 44.06 31.94
N ILE A 21 -47.97 43.73 32.78
CA ILE A 21 -46.94 42.76 32.42
C ILE A 21 -47.54 41.36 32.21
N ALA A 22 -48.49 40.94 33.04
CA ALA A 22 -49.21 39.68 32.87
C ALA A 22 -49.98 39.63 31.54
N ARG A 23 -50.64 40.75 31.16
CA ARG A 23 -51.35 40.87 29.89
C ARG A 23 -50.42 40.87 28.67
N ILE A 24 -49.24 41.48 28.78
CA ILE A 24 -48.25 41.53 27.69
C ILE A 24 -47.55 40.18 27.51
N THR A 25 -47.26 39.46 28.59
CA THR A 25 -46.47 38.21 28.54
C THR A 25 -47.33 36.95 28.49
N GLY A 26 -48.66 37.06 28.70
CA GLY A 26 -49.57 35.91 28.80
C GLY A 26 -49.37 35.07 30.07
N LEU A 27 -48.54 35.54 31.01
CA LEU A 27 -48.24 34.83 32.26
C LEU A 27 -49.21 35.24 33.37
N SER A 28 -49.49 34.31 34.29
CA SER A 28 -50.33 34.62 35.45
C SER A 28 -49.70 35.73 36.31
N ARG A 29 -50.52 36.58 36.92
CA ARG A 29 -50.04 37.66 37.80
C ARG A 29 -49.18 37.13 38.95
N ASN A 30 -49.51 35.94 39.48
CA ASN A 30 -48.75 35.27 40.52
C ASN A 30 -47.35 34.88 40.03
N THR A 31 -47.23 34.41 38.78
CA THR A 31 -45.95 34.08 38.16
C THR A 31 -45.09 35.33 37.95
N VAL A 32 -45.70 36.43 37.46
CA VAL A 32 -45.01 37.73 37.28
C VAL A 32 -44.50 38.26 38.62
N ALA A 33 -45.36 38.30 39.64
CA ALA A 33 -44.97 38.75 40.99
C ALA A 33 -43.90 37.86 41.63
N LYS A 34 -43.93 36.55 41.39
CA LYS A 34 -42.91 35.60 41.87
C LYS A 34 -41.56 35.82 41.19
N TRP A 35 -41.55 36.09 39.89
CA TRP A 35 -40.32 36.32 39.12
C TRP A 35 -39.71 37.70 39.36
N LEU A 36 -40.53 38.71 39.66
CA LEU A 36 -40.07 40.04 40.10
C LEU A 36 -39.45 39.99 41.50
N ARG A 37 -39.95 39.16 42.42
CA ARG A 37 -39.40 38.95 43.77
C ARG A 37 -38.12 38.09 43.82
N GLY A 38 -37.53 37.75 42.67
CA GLY A 38 -36.28 37.00 42.60
C GLY A 38 -36.41 35.49 42.81
N GLN A 39 -37.60 34.96 43.11
CA GLN A 39 -37.84 33.51 43.28
C GLN A 39 -38.16 32.80 41.95
N ALA A 40 -37.35 33.05 40.92
CA ALA A 40 -37.54 32.45 39.62
C ALA A 40 -36.71 31.16 39.50
N GLN A 41 -37.32 30.03 39.83
CA GLN A 41 -36.83 28.71 39.39
C GLN A 41 -37.82 28.17 38.35
N GLU A 42 -37.31 27.74 37.20
CA GLU A 42 -38.14 27.14 36.15
C GLU A 42 -38.88 25.91 36.70
N PRO A 43 -40.19 25.75 36.43
CA PRO A 43 -40.91 24.55 36.83
C PRO A 43 -40.34 23.34 36.09
N LYS A 44 -39.57 22.51 36.80
CA LYS A 44 -39.07 21.23 36.29
C LYS A 44 -40.18 20.19 36.45
N TYR A 45 -40.78 19.78 35.33
CA TYR A 45 -41.67 18.62 35.31
C TYR A 45 -40.86 17.36 35.63
N ARG A 46 -41.04 16.81 36.84
CA ARG A 46 -40.51 15.49 37.23
C ARG A 46 -41.66 14.50 37.22
N ARG A 47 -41.68 13.59 36.24
CA ARG A 47 -42.46 12.35 36.36
C ARG A 47 -41.79 11.45 37.39
N PRO A 48 -42.50 10.94 38.41
CA PRO A 48 -41.97 9.87 39.24
C PRO A 48 -41.69 8.64 38.38
N ALA A 49 -40.59 7.94 38.67
CA ALA A 49 -40.24 6.71 37.95
C ALA A 49 -41.29 5.64 38.28
N VAL A 50 -42.09 5.26 37.28
CA VAL A 50 -43.06 4.16 37.40
C VAL A 50 -42.30 2.85 37.19
N SER A 51 -42.50 1.88 38.08
CA SER A 51 -41.98 0.51 37.92
C SER A 51 -42.48 -0.07 36.59
N GLY A 52 -41.54 -0.41 35.71
CA GLY A 52 -41.84 -0.98 34.40
C GLY A 52 -41.69 -2.50 34.40
N LYS A 53 -42.13 -3.15 33.32
CA LYS A 53 -41.89 -4.59 33.09
C LYS A 53 -40.41 -5.00 33.12
N LEU A 54 -39.50 -4.04 32.94
CA LEU A 54 -38.05 -4.28 32.97
C LEU A 54 -37.50 -4.31 34.40
N THR A 55 -38.19 -3.71 35.37
CA THR A 55 -37.68 -3.50 36.73
C THR A 55 -37.31 -4.80 37.45
N ALA A 56 -38.05 -5.88 37.21
CA ALA A 56 -37.74 -7.22 37.74
C ALA A 56 -36.46 -7.85 37.15
N PHE A 57 -35.94 -7.32 36.06
CA PHE A 57 -34.80 -7.85 35.29
C PHE A 57 -33.60 -6.89 35.26
N GLU A 58 -33.70 -5.74 35.93
CA GLU A 58 -32.65 -4.70 35.89
C GLU A 58 -31.34 -5.21 36.51
N GLU A 59 -31.40 -5.96 37.60
CA GLU A 59 -30.21 -6.49 38.29
C GLU A 59 -29.44 -7.49 37.40
N GLN A 60 -30.14 -8.48 36.84
CA GLN A 60 -29.59 -9.44 35.88
C GLN A 60 -28.96 -8.74 34.66
N LEU A 61 -29.62 -7.70 34.15
CA LEU A 61 -29.13 -6.92 33.02
C LEU A 61 -27.87 -6.11 33.38
N ILE A 62 -27.82 -5.52 34.59
CA ILE A 62 -26.65 -4.80 35.10
C ILE A 62 -25.46 -5.75 35.24
N GLU A 63 -25.65 -6.93 35.84
CA GLU A 63 -24.58 -7.93 35.97
C GLU A 63 -24.03 -8.37 34.61
N ALA A 64 -24.93 -8.63 33.65
CA ALA A 64 -24.55 -8.99 32.30
C ALA A 64 -23.73 -7.87 31.61
N LEU A 65 -24.14 -6.61 31.77
CA LEU A 65 -23.42 -5.45 31.23
C LEU A 65 -22.06 -5.23 31.89
N ARG A 66 -21.93 -5.44 33.21
CA ARG A 66 -20.65 -5.39 33.94
C ARG A 66 -19.70 -6.51 33.51
N ALA A 67 -20.21 -7.72 33.34
CA ALA A 67 -19.44 -8.85 32.83
C ALA A 67 -18.93 -8.58 31.40
N ASP A 68 -19.78 -8.01 30.54
CA ASP A 68 -19.41 -7.66 29.17
C ASP A 68 -18.41 -6.49 29.10
N ALA A 69 -18.45 -5.55 30.05
CA ALA A 69 -17.48 -4.46 30.12
C ALA A 69 -16.05 -4.96 30.30
N ARG A 70 -15.86 -6.12 30.96
CA ARG A 70 -14.56 -6.77 31.18
C ARG A 70 -14.07 -7.60 29.98
N ARG A 71 -14.89 -7.78 28.94
CA ARG A 71 -14.54 -8.58 27.75
C ARG A 71 -13.99 -7.70 26.61
N PRO A 72 -13.13 -8.24 25.71
CA PRO A 72 -12.74 -7.58 24.46
C PRO A 72 -13.97 -7.20 23.62
N LYS A 73 -13.90 -6.09 22.87
CA LYS A 73 -15.06 -5.53 22.13
C LYS A 73 -15.74 -6.54 21.19
N ALA A 74 -14.98 -7.47 20.61
CA ALA A 74 -15.49 -8.52 19.72
C ALA A 74 -16.28 -9.63 20.43
N GLU A 75 -16.08 -9.80 21.75
CA GLU A 75 -16.66 -10.89 22.56
C GLU A 75 -17.80 -10.42 23.48
N ARG A 76 -18.15 -9.13 23.42
CA ARG A 76 -19.27 -8.55 24.18
C ARG A 76 -20.59 -8.98 23.59
N ARG A 77 -21.58 -9.33 24.42
CA ARG A 77 -22.92 -9.66 23.92
C ARG A 77 -23.57 -8.41 23.32
N THR A 78 -24.27 -8.61 22.22
CA THR A 78 -25.06 -7.53 21.61
C THR A 78 -26.34 -7.29 22.40
N ALA A 79 -26.92 -6.10 22.28
CA ALA A 79 -28.21 -5.79 22.92
C ALA A 79 -29.33 -6.76 22.48
N ARG A 80 -29.26 -7.27 21.24
CA ARG A 80 -30.18 -8.32 20.75
C ARG A 80 -30.00 -9.64 21.49
N ARG A 81 -28.76 -10.04 21.78
CA ARG A 81 -28.47 -11.26 22.53
C ARG A 81 -28.92 -11.16 23.99
N LEU A 82 -28.67 -10.01 24.63
CA LEU A 82 -29.18 -9.72 25.97
C LEU A 82 -30.71 -9.70 26.03
N PHE A 83 -31.37 -9.21 24.98
CA PHE A 83 -32.83 -9.25 24.88
C PHE A 83 -33.38 -10.68 24.77
N ALA A 84 -32.76 -11.53 23.94
CA ALA A 84 -33.15 -12.94 23.83
C ALA A 84 -32.95 -13.70 25.15
N GLU A 85 -31.83 -13.47 25.85
CA GLU A 85 -31.56 -14.05 27.18
C GLU A 85 -32.62 -13.61 28.21
N LEU A 86 -33.04 -12.35 28.18
CA LEU A 86 -34.10 -11.83 29.05
C LEU A 86 -35.49 -12.36 28.69
N GLN A 87 -35.81 -12.53 27.40
CA GLN A 87 -37.07 -13.14 26.99
C GLN A 87 -37.17 -14.60 27.46
N ALA A 88 -36.06 -15.35 27.39
CA ALA A 88 -35.98 -16.71 27.93
C ALA A 88 -36.16 -16.75 29.46
N ALA A 89 -35.74 -15.70 30.16
CA ALA A 89 -35.96 -15.53 31.60
C ALA A 89 -37.37 -15.01 31.98
N GLY A 90 -38.26 -14.80 31.00
CA GLY A 90 -39.65 -14.37 31.25
C GLY A 90 -39.94 -12.88 31.01
N TYR A 91 -39.02 -12.13 30.40
CA TYR A 91 -39.24 -10.71 30.09
C TYR A 91 -40.27 -10.52 28.96
N ALA A 92 -41.46 -10.05 29.30
CA ALA A 92 -42.55 -9.74 28.35
C ALA A 92 -42.59 -8.26 27.88
N GLY A 93 -41.46 -7.54 27.98
CA GLY A 93 -41.34 -6.15 27.53
C GLY A 93 -40.70 -6.01 26.15
N GLY A 94 -40.68 -4.80 25.62
CA GLY A 94 -40.16 -4.51 24.27
C GLY A 94 -38.66 -4.23 24.24
N TYR A 95 -38.00 -4.59 23.14
CA TYR A 95 -36.59 -4.34 22.87
C TYR A 95 -36.17 -2.88 23.10
N SER A 96 -37.02 -1.91 22.71
CA SER A 96 -36.75 -0.49 22.90
C SER A 96 -36.49 -0.12 24.36
N ARG A 97 -37.29 -0.63 25.31
CA ARG A 97 -37.11 -0.37 26.74
C ARG A 97 -35.80 -0.93 27.29
N LEU A 98 -35.40 -2.11 26.85
CA LEU A 98 -34.10 -2.68 27.17
C LEU A 98 -32.97 -1.81 26.61
N THR A 99 -33.05 -1.38 25.36
CA THR A 99 -31.99 -0.53 24.78
C THR A 99 -31.93 0.87 25.37
N ASP A 100 -33.06 1.43 25.82
CA ASP A 100 -33.11 2.69 26.56
C ASP A 100 -32.46 2.54 27.93
N PHE A 101 -32.73 1.42 28.63
CA PHE A 101 -32.08 1.09 29.89
C PHE A 101 -30.56 0.88 29.71
N ILE A 102 -30.12 0.12 28.71
CA ILE A 102 -28.69 -0.06 28.41
C ILE A 102 -28.03 1.29 28.10
N ARG A 103 -28.68 2.17 27.32
CA ARG A 103 -28.18 3.53 27.04
C ARG A 103 -28.06 4.36 28.32
N ALA A 104 -29.10 4.36 29.16
CA ALA A 104 -29.11 5.09 30.42
C ALA A 104 -28.07 4.53 31.42
N TRP A 105 -27.93 3.20 31.49
CA TRP A 105 -26.92 2.53 32.31
C TRP A 105 -25.51 2.87 31.85
N ARG A 106 -25.23 2.81 30.55
CA ARG A 106 -23.94 3.24 29.98
C ARG A 106 -23.66 4.71 30.22
N LEU A 107 -24.68 5.56 30.26
CA LEU A 107 -24.52 6.98 30.60
C LEU A 107 -24.20 7.18 32.10
N ARG A 108 -24.75 6.33 32.98
CA ARG A 108 -24.51 6.37 34.43
C ARG A 108 -23.18 5.71 34.84
N GLU A 109 -22.89 4.50 34.37
CA GLU A 109 -21.62 3.80 34.64
C GLU A 109 -20.47 4.27 33.75
N GLY A 110 -20.75 4.82 32.56
CA GLY A 110 -19.77 5.51 31.72
C GLY A 110 -19.32 6.87 32.27
N GLN A 111 -19.73 7.24 33.50
CA GLN A 111 -19.04 8.22 34.33
C GLN A 111 -17.78 7.64 35.00
N THR A 112 -17.07 6.70 34.37
CA THR A 112 -15.61 6.86 34.36
C THR A 112 -15.36 8.26 33.85
N ALA A 113 -14.84 9.15 34.72
CA ALA A 113 -14.62 10.57 34.45
C ALA A 113 -14.35 10.76 32.97
N ALA A 114 -15.27 11.43 32.25
CA ALA A 114 -15.04 11.76 30.85
C ALA A 114 -13.69 12.44 30.83
N ALA A 115 -12.68 11.74 30.30
CA ALA A 115 -11.31 12.20 30.42
C ALA A 115 -11.29 13.58 29.79
N ALA A 116 -10.94 14.59 30.58
CA ALA A 116 -10.81 15.93 30.04
C ALA A 116 -9.59 15.90 29.12
N PHE A 117 -9.82 15.96 27.81
CA PHE A 117 -8.75 16.06 26.83
C PHE A 117 -8.38 17.52 26.67
N VAL A 118 -7.10 17.83 26.75
CA VAL A 118 -6.58 19.16 26.42
C VAL A 118 -6.54 19.28 24.89
N PRO A 119 -7.19 20.28 24.28
CA PRO A 119 -7.05 20.55 22.85
C PRO A 119 -5.58 20.81 22.51
N LEU A 120 -5.06 20.10 21.52
CA LEU A 120 -3.70 20.30 21.04
C LEU A 120 -3.73 21.30 19.87
N ALA A 121 -2.90 22.33 19.97
CA ALA A 121 -2.62 23.27 18.89
C ALA A 121 -1.22 22.99 18.35
N PHE A 122 -1.06 23.04 17.02
CA PHE A 122 0.22 22.81 16.35
C PHE A 122 0.50 23.96 15.40
N GLU A 123 1.75 24.42 15.36
CA GLU A 123 2.22 25.40 14.39
C GLU A 123 2.39 24.77 12.99
N TRP A 124 2.46 25.63 11.98
CA TRP A 124 2.77 25.22 10.61
C TRP A 124 4.11 24.49 10.53
N GLY A 125 4.09 23.29 9.93
CA GLY A 125 5.27 22.45 9.77
C GLY A 125 5.84 21.91 11.09
N GLU A 126 5.13 22.04 12.21
CA GLU A 126 5.61 21.55 13.50
C GLU A 126 5.65 20.02 13.54
N ALA A 127 4.54 19.37 13.19
CA ALA A 127 4.40 17.94 13.40
C ALA A 127 3.55 17.24 12.33
N PHE A 128 3.89 15.98 12.07
CA PHE A 128 2.99 15.01 11.44
C PHE A 128 2.73 13.84 12.39
N GLN A 129 1.61 13.16 12.18
CA GLN A 129 1.31 11.88 12.80
C GLN A 129 1.45 10.77 11.76
N PHE A 130 2.10 9.67 12.12
CA PHE A 130 2.15 8.46 11.32
C PHE A 130 1.67 7.27 12.14
N ASP A 131 0.87 6.41 11.52
CA ASP A 131 0.38 5.20 12.14
C ASP A 131 0.11 4.12 11.05
N TRP A 132 -0.26 2.92 11.49
CA TRP A 132 -0.70 1.82 10.65
C TRP A 132 -2.14 1.44 10.99
N SER A 133 -2.93 1.12 9.98
CA SER A 133 -4.19 0.40 10.17
C SER A 133 -4.22 -0.88 9.36
N GLU A 134 -5.00 -1.83 9.83
CA GLU A 134 -5.26 -3.06 9.09
C GLU A 134 -6.67 -3.04 8.54
N GLU A 135 -6.79 -3.26 7.24
CA GLU A 135 -8.05 -3.18 6.51
C GLU A 135 -8.17 -4.36 5.53
N GLY A 136 -9.38 -4.84 5.27
CA GLY A 136 -9.62 -5.97 4.36
C GLY A 136 -9.93 -5.52 2.94
N LEU A 137 -9.24 -6.07 1.92
CA LEU A 137 -9.54 -5.83 0.50
C LEU A 137 -9.08 -6.99 -0.39
N VAL A 138 -9.80 -7.22 -1.49
CA VAL A 138 -9.39 -8.15 -2.55
C VAL A 138 -8.56 -7.41 -3.59
N ILE A 139 -7.35 -7.88 -3.84
CA ILE A 139 -6.40 -7.30 -4.81
C ILE A 139 -5.85 -8.45 -5.66
N GLY A 140 -5.94 -8.35 -6.99
CA GLY A 140 -5.48 -9.41 -7.90
C GLY A 140 -6.18 -10.75 -7.69
N GLY A 141 -7.43 -10.73 -7.20
CA GLY A 141 -8.19 -11.94 -6.85
C GLY A 141 -7.84 -12.57 -5.50
N ILE A 142 -6.89 -12.00 -4.74
CA ILE A 142 -6.47 -12.50 -3.43
C ILE A 142 -6.98 -11.57 -2.33
N TYR A 143 -7.56 -12.12 -1.26
CA TYR A 143 -7.96 -11.36 -0.09
C TYR A 143 -6.74 -11.05 0.79
N TYR A 144 -6.48 -9.76 1.02
CA TYR A 144 -5.41 -9.29 1.89
C TYR A 144 -5.97 -8.63 3.16
N ARG A 145 -5.28 -8.89 4.29
CA ARG A 145 -5.29 -7.99 5.46
C ARG A 145 -4.28 -6.87 5.18
N VAL A 146 -4.72 -5.91 4.36
CA VAL A 146 -3.91 -4.79 3.89
C VAL A 146 -3.44 -3.97 5.07
N GLN A 147 -2.15 -3.65 5.07
CA GLN A 147 -1.53 -2.77 6.03
C GLN A 147 -1.48 -1.38 5.40
N LEU A 148 -2.30 -0.48 5.90
CA LEU A 148 -2.46 0.87 5.39
C LEU A 148 -1.63 1.83 6.24
N ALA A 149 -0.55 2.35 5.68
CA ALA A 149 0.21 3.45 6.24
C ALA A 149 -0.60 4.72 6.09
N HIS A 150 -0.71 5.50 7.16
CA HIS A 150 -1.37 6.79 7.15
C HIS A 150 -0.45 7.84 7.77
N MET A 151 -0.17 8.89 7.02
CA MET A 151 0.54 10.07 7.50
C MET A 151 -0.38 11.27 7.42
N LYS A 152 -0.37 12.12 8.44
CA LYS A 152 -1.15 13.35 8.46
C LYS A 152 -0.38 14.51 9.08
N LEU A 153 -0.36 15.66 8.41
CA LEU A 153 0.14 16.91 8.97
C LEU A 153 -0.82 17.41 10.06
N CYS A 154 -0.24 17.83 11.18
CA CYS A 154 -1.02 18.23 12.35
C CYS A 154 -1.70 19.59 12.14
N ALA A 155 -1.10 20.55 11.44
CA ALA A 155 -1.68 21.87 11.23
C ALA A 155 -2.71 21.89 10.08
N SER A 156 -2.31 21.62 8.83
CA SER A 156 -3.24 21.63 7.67
C SER A 156 -4.27 20.52 7.67
N ARG A 157 -4.04 19.45 8.44
CA ARG A 157 -4.81 18.20 8.43
C ARG A 157 -4.71 17.41 7.13
N ALA A 158 -3.84 17.80 6.19
CA ALA A 158 -3.57 17.04 4.98
C ALA A 158 -3.00 15.65 5.31
N PHE A 159 -3.45 14.64 4.59
CA PHE A 159 -3.13 13.25 4.88
C PHE A 159 -2.86 12.44 3.62
N TRP A 160 -2.00 11.44 3.73
CA TRP A 160 -1.68 10.52 2.65
C TRP A 160 -1.77 9.08 3.11
N LEU A 161 -2.24 8.21 2.21
CA LEU A 161 -2.45 6.79 2.48
C LEU A 161 -1.63 5.94 1.52
N VAL A 162 -0.98 4.91 2.04
CA VAL A 162 -0.26 3.92 1.22
C VAL A 162 -0.54 2.51 1.72
N ALA A 163 -1.02 1.65 0.82
CA ALA A 163 -1.39 0.27 1.07
C ALA A 163 -0.22 -0.69 0.79
N TYR A 164 -0.01 -1.63 1.72
CA TYR A 164 1.02 -2.65 1.66
C TYR A 164 0.48 -4.04 2.05
N PRO A 165 1.15 -5.13 1.62
CA PRO A 165 0.79 -6.48 2.06
C PRO A 165 1.29 -6.81 3.48
N SER A 166 2.23 -6.04 4.04
CA SER A 166 2.74 -6.22 5.41
C SER A 166 3.27 -4.90 6.01
N GLN A 167 3.83 -4.94 7.22
CA GLN A 167 4.45 -3.79 7.91
C GLN A 167 5.97 -4.00 8.04
N GLY A 168 6.65 -4.34 6.94
CA GLY A 168 8.12 -4.47 6.95
C GLY A 168 8.83 -3.12 7.11
N HIS A 169 10.09 -3.12 7.52
CA HIS A 169 10.89 -1.88 7.59
C HIS A 169 10.99 -1.21 6.21
N GLU A 170 11.17 -2.00 5.15
CA GLU A 170 11.21 -1.52 3.77
C GLU A 170 9.93 -0.80 3.35
N MET A 171 8.79 -1.22 3.90
CA MET A 171 7.49 -0.60 3.64
C MET A 171 7.27 0.64 4.49
N LEU A 172 7.78 0.66 5.73
CA LEU A 172 7.78 1.86 6.56
C LEU A 172 8.56 2.99 5.88
N PHE A 173 9.76 2.70 5.37
CA PHE A 173 10.60 3.71 4.72
C PHE A 173 10.00 4.19 3.40
N ASP A 174 9.50 3.28 2.56
CA ASP A 174 8.79 3.65 1.33
C ASP A 174 7.52 4.47 1.61
N ALA A 175 6.78 4.17 2.69
CA ALA A 175 5.62 4.95 3.08
C ALA A 175 6.00 6.40 3.41
N HIS A 176 7.07 6.61 4.16
CA HIS A 176 7.57 7.95 4.47
C HIS A 176 8.00 8.69 3.21
N ASN A 177 8.76 8.04 2.31
CA ASN A 177 9.17 8.62 1.04
C ASN A 177 7.96 9.11 0.23
N ARG A 178 6.93 8.26 0.08
CA ARG A 178 5.71 8.57 -0.67
C ARG A 178 4.91 9.68 0.00
N CYS A 179 4.76 9.64 1.32
CA CYS A 179 4.00 10.65 2.05
C CYS A 179 4.69 12.03 1.99
N PHE A 180 6.00 12.11 2.23
CA PHE A 180 6.72 13.38 2.18
C PHE A 180 6.72 13.98 0.76
N ALA A 181 6.89 13.15 -0.27
CA ALA A 181 6.77 13.59 -1.66
C ALA A 181 5.36 14.12 -1.97
N ALA A 182 4.30 13.44 -1.51
CA ALA A 182 2.93 13.85 -1.79
C ALA A 182 2.47 15.09 -1.00
N LEU A 183 2.87 15.20 0.26
CA LEU A 183 2.58 16.35 1.12
C LEU A 183 3.40 17.58 0.71
N GLY A 184 4.55 17.38 0.08
CA GLY A 184 5.41 18.45 -0.43
C GLY A 184 6.47 18.93 0.57
N GLY A 185 6.86 18.07 1.53
CA GLY A 185 7.89 18.39 2.51
C GLY A 185 7.81 17.55 3.79
N VAL A 186 8.73 17.82 4.71
CA VAL A 186 8.87 17.13 6.00
C VAL A 186 8.62 18.13 7.15
N ALA A 187 7.81 17.76 8.13
CA ALA A 187 7.60 18.55 9.35
C ALA A 187 8.73 18.32 10.36
N ARG A 188 8.92 19.25 11.30
CA ARG A 188 10.03 19.20 12.28
C ARG A 188 9.97 17.97 13.20
N ARG A 189 8.78 17.48 13.51
CA ARG A 189 8.54 16.35 14.42
C ARG A 189 7.62 15.30 13.81
N GLY A 190 7.97 14.02 13.97
CA GLY A 190 7.12 12.89 13.58
C GLY A 190 6.55 12.20 14.81
N ILE A 191 5.22 12.16 14.96
CA ILE A 191 4.53 11.53 16.09
C ILE A 191 4.13 10.12 15.72
N TYR A 192 4.57 9.15 16.52
CA TYR A 192 4.40 7.73 16.27
C TYR A 192 3.78 7.00 17.46
N ASP A 193 3.08 5.90 17.19
CA ASP A 193 2.86 4.88 18.21
C ASP A 193 4.14 4.05 18.45
N ASN A 194 4.18 3.25 19.52
CA ASN A 194 5.29 2.35 19.85
C ASN A 194 5.34 1.12 18.91
N MET A 195 5.31 1.35 17.60
CA MET A 195 5.35 0.30 16.58
C MET A 195 6.73 -0.37 16.52
N LYS A 196 6.73 -1.69 16.38
CA LYS A 196 7.94 -2.53 16.35
C LYS A 196 8.90 -2.21 15.18
N THR A 197 8.41 -1.53 14.15
CA THR A 197 9.19 -1.11 12.97
C THR A 197 9.99 0.17 13.21
N ALA A 198 9.68 0.92 14.26
CA ALA A 198 10.41 2.13 14.65
C ALA A 198 11.08 1.98 16.03
N VAL A 199 10.55 1.12 16.90
CA VAL A 199 11.04 0.88 18.27
C VAL A 199 11.44 -0.59 18.44
N ASP A 200 12.72 -0.84 18.72
CA ASP A 200 13.24 -2.18 19.01
C ASP A 200 12.91 -2.60 20.46
N ARG A 201 13.01 -1.66 21.42
CA ARG A 201 12.66 -1.90 22.84
C ARG A 201 12.08 -0.65 23.51
N VAL A 202 11.03 -0.85 24.30
CA VAL A 202 10.45 0.17 25.19
C VAL A 202 11.06 0.00 26.59
N ARG A 203 11.78 1.02 27.13
CA ARG A 203 12.32 1.00 28.50
C ARG A 203 11.31 1.65 29.46
N LYS A 204 11.47 1.47 30.79
CA LYS A 204 10.64 2.17 31.79
C LYS A 204 10.86 3.69 31.66
N GLY A 205 9.77 4.47 31.57
CA GLY A 205 9.80 5.94 31.43
C GLY A 205 9.79 6.41 29.96
N LYS A 206 10.45 7.56 29.67
CA LYS A 206 10.51 8.17 28.33
C LYS A 206 11.60 7.59 27.40
N GLY A 207 12.38 6.60 27.85
CA GLY A 207 13.48 6.03 27.08
C GLY A 207 13.01 4.97 26.08
N ARG A 208 13.29 5.16 24.79
CA ARG A 208 13.02 4.18 23.72
C ARG A 208 14.32 3.82 23.01
N GLU A 209 14.50 2.54 22.73
CA GLU A 209 15.57 2.07 21.85
C GLU A 209 15.02 2.08 20.42
N VAL A 210 15.26 3.20 19.74
CA VAL A 210 14.81 3.42 18.36
C VAL A 210 15.63 2.56 17.41
N ASN A 211 14.95 1.92 16.46
CA ASN A 211 15.60 1.10 15.44
C ASN A 211 16.69 1.90 14.71
N ALA A 212 17.89 1.32 14.58
CA ALA A 212 19.05 2.02 14.03
C ALA A 212 18.77 2.57 12.63
N ARG A 213 18.13 1.80 11.75
CA ARG A 213 17.87 2.24 10.38
C ARG A 213 16.73 3.26 10.30
N PHE A 214 15.74 3.17 11.18
CA PHE A 214 14.73 4.22 11.32
C PHE A 214 15.36 5.55 11.76
N ARG A 215 16.32 5.53 12.69
CA ARG A 215 17.07 6.73 13.08
C ARG A 215 17.85 7.33 11.91
N VAL A 216 18.44 6.51 11.05
CA VAL A 216 19.12 6.98 9.84
C VAL A 216 18.13 7.68 8.90
N MET A 217 16.91 7.14 8.72
CA MET A 217 15.86 7.82 7.94
C MET A 217 15.45 9.15 8.57
N CYS A 218 15.27 9.21 9.90
CA CYS A 218 14.97 10.47 10.60
C CYS A 218 16.08 11.52 10.38
N ALA A 219 17.34 11.11 10.45
CA ALA A 219 18.48 11.98 10.20
C ALA A 219 18.56 12.42 8.72
N HIS A 220 18.25 11.53 7.77
CA HIS A 220 18.19 11.85 6.34
C HIS A 220 17.14 12.92 6.03
N TYR A 221 15.98 12.85 6.69
CA TYR A 221 14.89 13.81 6.52
C TYR A 221 14.87 14.94 7.55
N LEU A 222 15.85 14.99 8.45
CA LEU A 222 16.04 16.03 9.47
C LEU A 222 14.80 16.31 10.33
N TYR A 223 14.15 15.26 10.85
CA TYR A 223 13.03 15.40 11.79
C TYR A 223 13.23 14.57 13.06
N ASP A 224 12.62 15.04 14.16
CA ASP A 224 12.67 14.36 15.45
C ASP A 224 11.50 13.37 15.62
N PRO A 225 11.74 12.07 15.88
CA PRO A 225 10.68 11.13 16.17
C PRO A 225 10.23 11.24 17.63
N ASP A 226 8.94 11.51 17.84
CA ASP A 226 8.28 11.52 19.13
C ASP A 226 7.34 10.31 19.27
N PHE A 227 7.50 9.54 20.35
CA PHE A 227 6.75 8.32 20.59
C PHE A 227 5.79 8.53 21.76
N CYS A 228 4.49 8.30 21.51
CA CYS A 228 3.48 8.43 22.55
C CYS A 228 3.76 7.49 23.74
N ASN A 229 3.34 7.91 24.94
CA ASN A 229 3.46 7.07 26.12
C ASN A 229 2.54 5.84 26.00
N VAL A 230 3.01 4.68 26.47
CA VAL A 230 2.22 3.45 26.48
C VAL A 230 0.92 3.69 27.26
N ALA A 231 -0.23 3.35 26.66
CA ALA A 231 -1.57 3.58 27.21
C ALA A 231 -2.04 5.04 27.34
N SER A 232 -1.42 6.00 26.63
CA SER A 232 -1.82 7.42 26.64
C SER A 232 -2.52 7.85 25.34
N GLY A 233 -3.60 7.15 24.96
CA GLY A 233 -4.41 7.51 23.78
C GLY A 233 -5.06 8.90 23.83
N TRP A 234 -5.01 9.57 24.98
CA TRP A 234 -5.52 10.92 25.19
C TRP A 234 -4.63 12.02 24.59
N GLU A 235 -3.35 11.73 24.31
CA GLU A 235 -2.44 12.64 23.58
C GLU A 235 -2.76 12.73 22.07
N LYS A 236 -3.73 11.96 21.56
CA LYS A 236 -4.07 11.86 20.12
C LYS A 236 -5.50 12.33 19.75
N GLY A 237 -6.28 12.83 20.72
CA GLY A 237 -7.74 12.88 20.67
C GLY A 237 -8.40 13.80 19.62
N VAL A 238 -7.76 14.91 19.20
CA VAL A 238 -8.34 15.84 18.20
C VAL A 238 -8.03 15.40 16.77
N VAL A 239 -6.83 14.87 16.54
CA VAL A 239 -6.38 14.43 15.21
C VAL A 239 -7.10 13.13 14.81
N GLU A 240 -7.28 12.19 15.75
CA GLU A 240 -7.82 10.85 15.49
C GLU A 240 -9.25 10.84 14.95
N LYS A 241 -10.16 11.69 15.46
CA LYS A 241 -11.58 11.61 15.10
C LYS A 241 -11.83 11.95 13.62
N ASN A 242 -11.19 13.01 13.12
CA ASN A 242 -11.32 13.44 11.72
C ASN A 242 -10.55 12.53 10.75
N VAL A 243 -9.45 11.91 11.19
CA VAL A 243 -8.72 10.89 10.40
C VAL A 243 -9.52 9.61 10.26
N GLN A 244 -10.09 9.12 11.36
CA GLN A 244 -10.90 7.90 11.35
C GLN A 244 -12.11 8.04 10.40
N ASP A 245 -12.75 9.22 10.37
CA ASP A 245 -13.91 9.46 9.52
C ASP A 245 -13.55 9.50 8.03
N SER A 246 -12.45 10.19 7.66
CA SER A 246 -11.99 10.26 6.26
C SER A 246 -11.46 8.92 5.77
N ARG A 247 -10.65 8.23 6.58
CA ARG A 247 -10.11 6.89 6.26
C ARG A 247 -11.22 5.89 5.99
N ARG A 248 -12.23 5.83 6.87
CA ARG A 248 -13.36 4.91 6.73
C ARG A 248 -14.10 5.17 5.41
N ARG A 249 -14.32 6.44 5.04
CA ARG A 249 -14.95 6.79 3.76
C ARG A 249 -14.12 6.35 2.57
N VAL A 250 -12.80 6.62 2.57
CA VAL A 250 -11.89 6.17 1.50
C VAL A 250 -11.95 4.66 1.34
N TRP A 251 -11.88 3.91 2.44
CA TRP A 251 -11.86 2.45 2.36
C TRP A 251 -13.19 1.86 1.90
N LEU A 252 -14.32 2.44 2.31
CA LEU A 252 -15.63 2.05 1.79
C LEU A 252 -15.77 2.28 0.29
N ASP A 253 -15.14 3.33 -0.25
CA ASP A 253 -15.11 3.59 -1.69
C ASP A 253 -14.15 2.63 -2.41
N ALA A 254 -12.98 2.36 -1.83
CA ALA A 254 -12.02 1.38 -2.34
C ALA A 254 -12.66 -0.02 -2.45
N ALA A 255 -13.45 -0.43 -1.46
CA ALA A 255 -14.15 -1.71 -1.43
C ALA A 255 -15.19 -1.89 -2.55
N LYS A 256 -15.61 -0.81 -3.22
CA LYS A 256 -16.52 -0.87 -4.38
C LYS A 256 -15.78 -1.05 -5.71
N GLN A 257 -14.46 -0.89 -5.70
CA GLN A 257 -13.61 -1.01 -6.89
C GLN A 257 -12.91 -2.37 -6.93
N ARG A 258 -12.35 -2.71 -8.09
CA ARG A 258 -11.49 -3.89 -8.27
C ARG A 258 -10.09 -3.40 -8.61
N PHE A 259 -9.10 -3.96 -7.93
CA PHE A 259 -7.69 -3.66 -8.17
C PHE A 259 -6.96 -4.94 -8.54
N GLY A 260 -6.16 -4.91 -9.59
CA GLY A 260 -5.27 -6.00 -10.00
C GLY A 260 -3.97 -6.06 -9.20
N SER A 261 -3.52 -4.95 -8.61
CA SER A 261 -2.27 -4.89 -7.85
C SER A 261 -2.27 -3.80 -6.77
N PHE A 262 -1.32 -3.89 -5.83
CA PHE A 262 -1.06 -2.81 -4.86
C PHE A 262 -0.63 -1.51 -5.54
N THR A 263 0.03 -1.58 -6.70
CA THR A 263 0.40 -0.40 -7.50
C THR A 263 -0.84 0.36 -7.94
N GLU A 264 -1.83 -0.35 -8.48
CA GLU A 264 -3.10 0.23 -8.92
C GLU A 264 -3.91 0.80 -7.75
N LEU A 265 -4.01 0.06 -6.64
CA LEU A 265 -4.65 0.55 -5.42
C LEU A 265 -3.98 1.84 -4.90
N ASN A 266 -2.66 1.89 -4.87
CA ASN A 266 -1.92 3.05 -4.40
C ASN A 266 -2.05 4.26 -5.34
N ALA A 267 -2.14 4.04 -6.66
CA ALA A 267 -2.45 5.10 -7.62
C ALA A 267 -3.85 5.67 -7.38
N TRP A 268 -4.84 4.80 -7.13
CA TRP A 268 -6.19 5.24 -6.78
C TRP A 268 -6.26 5.96 -5.44
N LEU A 269 -5.57 5.46 -4.40
CA LEU A 269 -5.49 6.10 -3.09
C LEU A 269 -4.87 7.50 -3.18
N ALA A 270 -3.84 7.66 -4.01
CA ALA A 270 -3.19 8.93 -4.25
C ALA A 270 -4.17 9.97 -4.79
N GLU A 271 -4.96 9.60 -5.81
CA GLU A 271 -5.98 10.48 -6.37
C GLU A 271 -7.09 10.78 -5.37
N ARG A 272 -7.55 9.76 -4.64
CA ARG A 272 -8.61 9.93 -3.65
C ARG A 272 -8.20 10.84 -2.50
N CYS A 273 -6.94 10.78 -2.05
CA CYS A 273 -6.42 11.69 -1.02
C CYS A 273 -6.46 13.15 -1.51
N ARG A 274 -5.99 13.43 -2.73
CA ARG A 274 -6.01 14.79 -3.30
C ARG A 274 -7.43 15.32 -3.48
N ALA A 275 -8.34 14.49 -4.00
CA ALA A 275 -9.75 14.86 -4.12
C ALA A 275 -10.35 15.24 -2.77
N LEU A 276 -10.08 14.46 -1.71
CA LEU A 276 -10.56 14.76 -0.37
C LEU A 276 -9.94 16.03 0.22
N TRP A 277 -8.68 16.36 -0.11
CA TRP A 277 -8.09 17.62 0.32
C TRP A 277 -8.87 18.84 -0.22
N ALA A 278 -9.41 18.74 -1.43
CA ALA A 278 -10.24 19.79 -2.03
C ALA A 278 -11.69 19.79 -1.48
N GLU A 279 -12.28 18.61 -1.25
CA GLU A 279 -13.66 18.47 -0.76
C GLU A 279 -13.84 18.85 0.72
N VAL A 280 -12.87 18.52 1.57
CA VAL A 280 -13.01 18.61 3.03
C VAL A 280 -12.57 19.97 3.55
N ARG A 281 -13.43 20.61 4.35
CA ARG A 281 -13.13 21.88 5.04
C ARG A 281 -12.29 21.65 6.29
N HIS A 282 -11.42 22.61 6.59
CA HIS A 282 -10.57 22.56 7.77
C HIS A 282 -11.44 22.65 9.05
N PRO A 283 -11.23 21.78 10.07
CA PRO A 283 -12.09 21.74 11.26
C PRO A 283 -12.14 23.04 12.07
N GLU A 284 -11.01 23.75 12.15
CA GLU A 284 -10.90 25.02 12.90
C GLU A 284 -11.06 26.25 11.99
N HIS A 285 -10.92 26.07 10.68
CA HIS A 285 -10.93 27.13 9.67
C HIS A 285 -11.86 26.74 8.52
N SER A 286 -13.15 26.61 8.79
CA SER A 286 -14.14 26.03 7.86
C SER A 286 -14.31 26.78 6.53
N ALA A 287 -13.82 28.01 6.44
CA ALA A 287 -13.76 28.77 5.19
C ALA A 287 -12.78 28.16 4.17
N PHE A 288 -11.74 27.49 4.64
CA PHE A 288 -10.68 26.91 3.82
C PHE A 288 -10.81 25.38 3.74
N SER A 289 -10.47 24.85 2.58
CA SER A 289 -10.26 23.42 2.35
C SER A 289 -8.93 22.96 2.94
N ILE A 290 -8.76 21.65 3.11
CA ILE A 290 -7.48 21.07 3.50
C ILE A 290 -6.39 21.38 2.46
N ALA A 291 -6.74 21.43 1.17
CA ALA A 291 -5.80 21.75 0.09
C ALA A 291 -5.24 23.17 0.22
N GLU A 292 -6.10 24.17 0.47
CA GLU A 292 -5.67 25.57 0.69
C GLU A 292 -4.79 25.69 1.96
N MET A 293 -5.16 24.97 3.02
CA MET A 293 -4.35 24.96 4.26
C MET A 293 -2.98 24.27 4.05
N LEU A 294 -2.92 23.22 3.23
CA LEU A 294 -1.67 22.54 2.89
C LEU A 294 -0.73 23.45 2.10
N GLU A 295 -1.27 24.26 1.19
CA GLU A 295 -0.48 25.23 0.42
C GLU A 295 0.24 26.22 1.34
N HIS A 296 -0.44 26.71 2.37
CA HIS A 296 0.18 27.55 3.41
C HIS A 296 1.21 26.79 4.26
N GLU A 297 0.92 25.54 4.64
CA GLU A 297 1.83 24.76 5.47
C GLU A 297 3.13 24.40 4.74
N ARG A 298 3.08 24.15 3.43
CA ARG A 298 4.24 23.74 2.61
C ARG A 298 5.42 24.71 2.70
N ALA A 299 5.16 26.01 2.82
CA ALA A 299 6.20 27.02 3.00
C ALA A 299 7.01 26.85 4.32
N HIS A 300 6.47 26.09 5.27
CA HIS A 300 7.07 25.82 6.58
C HIS A 300 7.62 24.40 6.71
N LEU A 301 7.47 23.57 5.67
CA LEU A 301 8.02 22.22 5.62
C LEU A 301 9.43 22.25 5.04
N LEU A 302 10.26 21.32 5.48
CA LEU A 302 11.56 21.10 4.88
C LEU A 302 11.38 20.41 3.51
N PRO A 303 11.93 20.97 2.40
CA PRO A 303 11.85 20.33 1.09
C PRO A 303 12.56 18.97 1.08
N VAL A 304 11.95 18.00 0.40
CA VAL A 304 12.57 16.69 0.19
C VAL A 304 13.55 16.78 -0.97
N ALA A 305 14.86 16.70 -0.70
CA ALA A 305 15.88 16.74 -1.74
C ALA A 305 15.98 15.41 -2.52
N GLN A 306 16.14 14.31 -1.79
CA GLN A 306 16.27 12.96 -2.36
C GLN A 306 15.54 11.94 -1.49
N PRO A 307 14.91 10.91 -2.10
CA PRO A 307 14.27 9.85 -1.35
C PRO A 307 15.31 9.04 -0.56
N PHE A 308 14.95 8.64 0.65
CA PHE A 308 15.75 7.75 1.47
C PHE A 308 15.78 6.34 0.87
N ASP A 309 16.97 5.76 0.72
CA ASP A 309 17.13 4.40 0.17
C ASP A 309 16.78 3.32 1.21
N GLY A 310 15.48 3.08 1.35
CA GLY A 310 14.87 2.30 2.43
C GLY A 310 14.89 0.78 2.28
N TYR A 311 15.95 0.16 1.76
CA TYR A 311 16.00 -1.30 1.62
C TYR A 311 16.30 -2.05 2.92
N VAL A 312 15.90 -3.32 2.99
CA VAL A 312 16.38 -4.27 4.00
C VAL A 312 17.50 -5.12 3.45
N GLU A 313 18.71 -4.81 3.89
CA GLU A 313 19.93 -5.55 3.56
C GLU A 313 20.13 -6.81 4.40
N ARG A 314 20.53 -7.89 3.73
CA ARG A 314 21.09 -9.09 4.35
C ARG A 314 22.16 -9.72 3.47
N MET A 315 23.21 -10.23 4.08
CA MET A 315 24.19 -11.06 3.39
C MET A 315 23.63 -12.47 3.19
N ALA A 316 23.80 -13.02 2.00
CA ALA A 316 23.36 -14.36 1.64
C ALA A 316 24.43 -15.04 0.77
N ARG A 317 24.58 -16.35 0.96
CA ARG A 317 25.44 -17.17 0.09
C ARG A 317 24.64 -17.68 -1.10
N VAL A 318 25.17 -17.55 -2.30
CA VAL A 318 24.55 -18.10 -3.51
C VAL A 318 24.68 -19.63 -3.49
N SER A 319 23.55 -20.34 -3.64
CA SER A 319 23.52 -21.80 -3.65
C SER A 319 24.15 -22.38 -4.93
N SER A 320 24.43 -23.69 -4.91
CA SER A 320 24.87 -24.45 -6.11
C SER A 320 23.86 -24.44 -7.26
N THR A 321 22.60 -24.10 -6.98
CA THR A 321 21.52 -23.95 -7.97
C THR A 321 21.34 -22.50 -8.44
N CYS A 322 22.32 -21.63 -8.17
CA CYS A 322 22.31 -20.20 -8.54
C CYS A 322 21.17 -19.41 -7.88
N LEU A 323 20.82 -19.73 -6.62
CA LEU A 323 19.71 -19.09 -5.89
C LEU A 323 20.19 -18.41 -4.60
N VAL A 324 19.52 -17.33 -4.22
CA VAL A 324 19.59 -16.72 -2.88
C VAL A 324 18.22 -16.69 -2.23
N SER A 325 18.18 -16.84 -0.91
CA SER A 325 16.93 -16.83 -0.14
C SER A 325 16.67 -15.46 0.47
N VAL A 326 15.56 -14.82 0.09
CA VAL A 326 15.15 -13.50 0.59
C VAL A 326 13.68 -13.57 1.02
N ALA A 327 13.39 -13.18 2.26
CA ALA A 327 12.04 -13.18 2.83
C ALA A 327 11.25 -14.51 2.68
N ARG A 328 11.94 -15.67 2.77
CA ARG A 328 11.42 -17.04 2.56
C ARG A 328 11.08 -17.41 1.11
N ASN A 329 11.45 -16.58 0.15
CA ASN A 329 11.41 -16.90 -1.27
C ASN A 329 12.83 -17.04 -1.81
N ARG A 330 12.96 -17.63 -3.00
CA ARG A 330 14.24 -17.83 -3.67
C ARG A 330 14.29 -17.03 -4.97
N TYR A 331 15.42 -16.40 -5.23
CA TYR A 331 15.65 -15.61 -6.42
C TYR A 331 16.94 -16.05 -7.09
N SER A 332 16.92 -16.17 -8.41
CA SER A 332 18.10 -16.55 -9.16
C SER A 332 19.15 -15.44 -9.26
N VAL A 333 20.40 -15.85 -9.39
CA VAL A 333 21.60 -15.01 -9.51
C VAL A 333 22.44 -15.57 -10.67
N PRO A 334 23.18 -14.75 -11.45
CA PRO A 334 24.06 -15.27 -12.49
C PRO A 334 25.01 -16.36 -11.97
N CYS A 335 25.18 -17.44 -12.75
CA CYS A 335 25.84 -18.66 -12.28
C CYS A 335 27.33 -18.51 -11.89
N GLU A 336 27.98 -17.44 -12.32
CA GLU A 336 29.34 -17.08 -11.93
C GLU A 336 29.47 -16.76 -10.42
N TRP A 337 28.37 -16.39 -9.77
CA TRP A 337 28.33 -16.05 -8.35
C TRP A 337 28.07 -17.24 -7.43
N VAL A 338 27.94 -18.45 -7.97
CA VAL A 338 27.70 -19.65 -7.18
C VAL A 338 28.76 -19.82 -6.09
N GLY A 339 28.30 -20.01 -4.85
CA GLY A 339 29.17 -20.20 -3.69
C GLY A 339 29.74 -18.91 -3.10
N GLN A 340 29.55 -17.75 -3.74
CA GLN A 340 30.01 -16.45 -3.26
C GLN A 340 28.99 -15.81 -2.30
N MET A 341 29.44 -14.83 -1.51
CA MET A 341 28.58 -14.03 -0.64
C MET A 341 28.10 -12.80 -1.40
N VAL A 342 26.81 -12.49 -1.31
CA VAL A 342 26.20 -11.32 -1.93
C VAL A 342 25.30 -10.59 -0.95
N SER A 343 25.13 -9.29 -1.15
CA SER A 343 24.13 -8.47 -0.46
C SER A 343 22.77 -8.58 -1.15
N THR A 344 21.75 -8.90 -0.37
CA THR A 344 20.35 -8.91 -0.80
C THR A 344 19.64 -7.70 -0.23
N ARG A 345 19.15 -6.82 -1.11
CA ARG A 345 18.44 -5.60 -0.77
C ARG A 345 16.96 -5.78 -1.07
N LEU A 346 16.16 -5.90 -0.02
CA LEU A 346 14.71 -6.09 -0.12
C LEU A 346 13.98 -4.73 -0.08
N TYR A 347 13.17 -4.46 -1.10
CA TYR A 347 12.27 -3.31 -1.20
C TYR A 347 10.81 -3.78 -1.15
N PRO A 348 9.81 -2.87 -1.08
CA PRO A 348 8.40 -3.27 -1.08
C PRO A 348 7.96 -4.04 -2.33
N GLY A 349 8.45 -3.66 -3.51
CA GLY A 349 8.06 -4.27 -4.79
C GLY A 349 9.15 -5.05 -5.52
N GLN A 350 10.40 -5.04 -5.02
CA GLN A 350 11.53 -5.67 -5.70
C GLN A 350 12.57 -6.22 -4.73
N VAL A 351 13.42 -7.10 -5.25
CA VAL A 351 14.63 -7.61 -4.61
C VAL A 351 15.79 -7.31 -5.53
N VAL A 352 16.81 -6.65 -4.99
CA VAL A 352 18.05 -6.33 -5.71
C VAL A 352 19.19 -7.12 -5.09
N ILE A 353 19.96 -7.81 -5.91
CA ILE A 353 21.12 -8.60 -5.51
C ILE A 353 22.36 -7.84 -5.95
N VAL A 354 23.25 -7.58 -5.00
CA VAL A 354 24.45 -6.76 -5.17
C VAL A 354 25.64 -7.58 -4.68
N GLY A 355 26.67 -7.73 -5.49
CA GLY A 355 27.95 -8.22 -5.02
C GLY A 355 29.02 -7.15 -5.19
N ASP A 356 30.28 -7.57 -5.28
CA ASP A 356 31.41 -6.64 -5.13
C ASP A 356 31.47 -5.60 -6.26
N ASP A 357 31.14 -6.00 -7.49
CA ASP A 357 31.17 -5.14 -8.68
C ASP A 357 29.85 -4.39 -8.95
N GLY A 358 28.89 -4.45 -8.01
CA GLY A 358 27.61 -3.74 -8.11
C GLY A 358 26.39 -4.65 -8.27
N VAL A 359 25.35 -4.12 -8.92
CA VAL A 359 24.04 -4.79 -9.05
C VAL A 359 24.11 -5.92 -10.08
N MET A 360 23.82 -7.15 -9.63
CA MET A 360 23.92 -8.37 -10.44
C MET A 360 22.58 -8.83 -10.97
N ALA A 361 21.53 -8.67 -10.16
CA ALA A 361 20.20 -9.09 -10.52
C ALA A 361 19.15 -8.22 -9.84
N ARG A 362 18.02 -8.03 -10.53
CA ARG A 362 16.83 -7.39 -10.01
C ARG A 362 15.63 -8.28 -10.28
N HIS A 363 14.83 -8.50 -9.27
CA HIS A 363 13.61 -9.30 -9.35
C HIS A 363 12.44 -8.53 -8.80
N GLU A 364 11.27 -8.70 -9.40
CA GLU A 364 10.02 -8.36 -8.73
C GLU A 364 9.86 -9.21 -7.46
N ARG A 365 9.38 -8.59 -6.38
CA ARG A 365 9.18 -9.29 -5.11
C ARG A 365 8.00 -10.24 -5.20
N LEU A 366 8.23 -11.51 -4.89
CA LEU A 366 7.18 -12.51 -4.71
C LEU A 366 6.34 -12.23 -3.46
N SER A 367 5.02 -12.29 -3.60
CA SER A 367 4.04 -11.96 -2.56
C SER A 367 3.78 -13.13 -1.59
N ASN A 368 3.89 -14.37 -2.07
CA ASN A 368 3.70 -15.60 -1.31
C ASN A 368 4.99 -16.03 -0.59
N LYS A 369 4.98 -17.20 0.06
CA LYS A 369 6.13 -17.77 0.78
C LYS A 369 6.52 -19.12 0.17
N GLY A 370 7.82 -19.38 0.06
CA GLY A 370 8.36 -20.64 -0.43
C GLY A 370 8.43 -20.74 -1.95
N GLU A 371 8.14 -19.66 -2.67
CA GLU A 371 8.21 -19.62 -4.12
C GLU A 371 9.63 -19.30 -4.62
N THR A 372 9.88 -19.60 -5.90
CA THR A 372 11.16 -19.34 -6.57
C THR A 372 10.94 -18.54 -7.84
N ARG A 373 11.66 -17.43 -8.00
CA ARG A 373 11.69 -16.62 -9.22
C ARG A 373 12.99 -16.89 -9.96
N TYR A 374 12.86 -17.51 -11.13
CA TYR A 374 13.97 -17.71 -12.05
C TYR A 374 14.02 -16.59 -13.08
N ASP A 375 15.23 -16.14 -13.38
CA ASP A 375 15.59 -15.54 -14.66
C ASP A 375 16.48 -16.56 -15.35
N TRP A 376 16.00 -17.10 -16.47
CA TRP A 376 16.71 -18.14 -17.21
C TRP A 376 18.04 -17.64 -17.79
N GLN A 377 18.19 -16.32 -17.98
CA GLN A 377 19.42 -15.72 -18.51
C GLN A 377 20.60 -15.93 -17.57
N HIS A 378 20.35 -15.98 -16.26
CA HIS A 378 21.35 -16.28 -15.24
C HIS A 378 22.02 -17.65 -15.43
N TYR A 379 21.39 -18.55 -16.18
CA TYR A 379 21.85 -19.92 -16.40
C TYR A 379 22.45 -20.13 -17.80
N ILE A 380 22.49 -19.11 -18.68
CA ILE A 380 23.03 -19.21 -20.05
C ILE A 380 24.47 -19.76 -20.05
N PRO A 381 25.44 -19.22 -19.29
CA PRO A 381 26.81 -19.74 -19.31
C PRO A 381 26.90 -21.19 -18.80
N LEU A 382 25.97 -21.60 -17.92
CA LEU A 382 25.91 -22.96 -17.41
C LEU A 382 25.39 -23.94 -18.46
N VAL A 383 24.35 -23.60 -19.21
CA VAL A 383 23.80 -24.49 -20.26
C VAL A 383 24.70 -24.58 -21.48
N GLN A 384 25.52 -23.58 -21.77
CA GLN A 384 26.57 -23.72 -22.79
C GLN A 384 27.55 -24.85 -22.45
N ARG A 385 27.88 -25.02 -21.16
CA ARG A 385 28.77 -26.10 -20.67
C ARG A 385 28.03 -27.42 -20.43
N LYS A 386 26.75 -27.34 -20.02
CA LYS A 386 25.89 -28.49 -19.68
C LYS A 386 24.54 -28.41 -20.40
N PRO A 387 24.49 -28.62 -21.74
CA PRO A 387 23.27 -28.42 -22.53
C PRO A 387 22.09 -29.30 -22.11
N GLY A 388 22.36 -30.49 -21.57
CA GLY A 388 21.32 -31.41 -21.09
C GLY A 388 20.40 -30.84 -20.01
N ALA A 389 20.81 -29.78 -19.31
CA ALA A 389 19.97 -29.09 -18.34
C ALA A 389 18.73 -28.41 -18.97
N LEU A 390 18.74 -28.14 -20.29
CA LEU A 390 17.61 -27.53 -21.00
C LEU A 390 16.37 -28.45 -21.10
N ARG A 391 16.54 -29.76 -20.89
CA ARG A 391 15.45 -30.74 -21.00
C ARG A 391 14.44 -30.60 -19.87
N ASN A 392 14.92 -30.55 -18.63
CA ASN A 392 14.10 -30.58 -17.41
C ASN A 392 14.45 -29.46 -16.42
N GLY A 393 15.31 -28.51 -16.79
CA GLY A 393 15.72 -27.43 -15.91
C GLY A 393 14.57 -26.47 -15.61
N ALA A 394 14.21 -26.34 -14.34
CA ALA A 394 13.15 -25.45 -13.89
C ALA A 394 13.25 -23.99 -14.43
N PRO A 395 14.44 -23.36 -14.51
CA PRO A 395 14.55 -22.00 -15.05
C PRO A 395 14.01 -21.85 -16.48
N PHE A 396 14.09 -22.92 -17.28
CA PHE A 396 13.76 -22.88 -18.71
C PHE A 396 12.30 -23.25 -19.00
N GLN A 397 11.48 -23.51 -17.98
CA GLN A 397 10.06 -23.83 -18.19
C GLN A 397 9.28 -22.60 -18.68
N ASP A 398 9.64 -21.43 -18.19
CA ASP A 398 8.97 -20.15 -18.49
C ASP A 398 9.69 -19.34 -19.58
N LEU A 399 10.37 -20.01 -20.52
CA LEU A 399 10.97 -19.33 -21.68
C LEU A 399 9.87 -18.62 -22.50
N PRO A 400 10.18 -17.50 -23.18
CA PRO A 400 9.26 -16.91 -24.16
C PRO A 400 8.80 -17.92 -25.22
N GLU A 401 7.56 -17.77 -25.73
CA GLU A 401 6.93 -18.71 -26.66
C GLU A 401 7.81 -19.07 -27.88
N PRO A 402 8.47 -18.11 -28.58
CA PRO A 402 9.37 -18.42 -29.69
C PRO A 402 10.46 -19.43 -29.33
N LEU A 403 11.08 -19.24 -28.16
CA LEU A 403 12.15 -20.09 -27.65
C LEU A 403 11.61 -21.44 -27.16
N GLN A 404 10.37 -21.50 -26.67
CA GLN A 404 9.73 -22.78 -26.34
C GLN A 404 9.45 -23.61 -27.60
N ARG A 405 8.95 -22.98 -28.66
CA ARG A 405 8.72 -23.63 -29.96
C ARG A 405 10.03 -24.15 -30.54
N LEU A 406 11.07 -23.31 -30.56
CA LEU A 406 12.41 -23.70 -31.00
C LEU A 406 12.94 -24.89 -30.20
N ARG A 407 12.84 -24.86 -28.86
CA ARG A 407 13.24 -25.97 -27.99
C ARG A 407 12.50 -27.26 -28.36
N GLY A 408 11.19 -27.18 -28.63
CA GLY A 408 10.36 -28.32 -29.00
C GLY A 408 10.77 -28.98 -30.32
N VAL A 409 11.26 -28.18 -31.28
CA VAL A 409 11.82 -28.67 -32.54
C VAL A 409 13.21 -29.27 -32.31
N LEU A 410 14.12 -28.50 -31.70
CA LEU A 410 15.52 -28.89 -31.54
C LEU A 410 15.71 -30.12 -30.65
N LEU A 411 14.96 -30.26 -29.55
CA LEU A 411 15.14 -31.38 -28.62
C LEU A 411 14.73 -32.75 -29.20
N ARG A 412 14.07 -32.80 -30.37
CA ARG A 412 13.79 -34.04 -31.11
C ARG A 412 15.01 -34.55 -31.88
N GLU A 413 15.98 -33.68 -32.15
CA GLU A 413 17.17 -33.99 -32.92
C GLU A 413 18.37 -34.27 -32.00
N ALA A 414 19.26 -35.16 -32.44
CA ALA A 414 20.50 -35.44 -31.71
C ALA A 414 21.39 -34.18 -31.70
N GLY A 415 21.71 -33.67 -30.51
CA GLY A 415 22.54 -32.48 -30.33
C GLY A 415 21.78 -31.14 -30.38
N GLY A 416 20.45 -31.15 -30.51
CA GLY A 416 19.67 -29.90 -30.55
C GLY A 416 19.68 -29.13 -29.22
N ASP A 417 20.00 -29.78 -28.09
CA ASP A 417 20.26 -29.09 -26.82
C ASP A 417 21.48 -28.16 -26.90
N ARG A 418 22.54 -28.57 -27.61
CA ARG A 418 23.70 -27.70 -27.88
C ARG A 418 23.33 -26.51 -28.75
N VAL A 419 22.57 -26.73 -29.82
CA VAL A 419 22.10 -25.66 -30.72
C VAL A 419 21.23 -24.68 -29.94
N MET A 420 20.31 -25.18 -29.12
CA MET A 420 19.48 -24.34 -28.25
C MET A 420 20.32 -23.52 -27.28
N ALA A 421 21.32 -24.11 -26.62
CA ALA A 421 22.22 -23.39 -25.72
C ALA A 421 23.02 -22.30 -26.45
N GLN A 422 23.43 -22.54 -27.70
CA GLN A 422 24.11 -21.55 -28.53
C GLN A 422 23.18 -20.40 -28.94
N VAL A 423 21.92 -20.69 -29.31
CA VAL A 423 20.94 -19.65 -29.62
C VAL A 423 20.65 -18.78 -28.39
N LEU A 424 20.45 -19.38 -27.21
CA LEU A 424 20.27 -18.62 -25.97
C LEU A 424 21.48 -17.73 -25.65
N ALA A 425 22.69 -18.16 -26.04
CA ALA A 425 23.91 -17.37 -25.85
C ALA A 425 24.04 -16.14 -26.76
N LEU A 426 23.17 -16.00 -27.78
CA LEU A 426 23.09 -14.78 -28.59
C LEU A 426 22.35 -13.65 -27.87
N VAL A 427 21.55 -13.96 -26.85
CA VAL A 427 20.68 -12.99 -26.17
C VAL A 427 21.46 -11.86 -25.49
N PRO A 428 22.56 -12.10 -24.75
CA PRO A 428 23.30 -11.02 -24.10
C PRO A 428 23.90 -10.01 -25.09
N SER A 429 24.27 -10.42 -26.30
CA SER A 429 24.91 -9.55 -27.29
C SER A 429 23.91 -8.90 -28.26
N ALA A 430 22.86 -9.61 -28.64
CA ALA A 430 21.89 -9.15 -29.63
C ALA A 430 20.61 -8.57 -29.04
N GLY A 431 20.36 -8.80 -27.75
CA GLY A 431 19.11 -8.45 -27.08
C GLY A 431 18.02 -9.51 -27.26
N LEU A 432 17.14 -9.63 -26.26
CA LEU A 432 16.09 -10.64 -26.23
C LEU A 432 15.14 -10.52 -27.42
N GLU A 433 14.57 -9.33 -27.64
CA GLU A 433 13.56 -9.11 -28.70
C GLU A 433 14.08 -9.48 -30.10
N ALA A 434 15.32 -9.08 -30.42
CA ALA A 434 15.91 -9.40 -31.72
C ALA A 434 16.08 -10.91 -31.91
N VAL A 435 16.49 -11.63 -30.85
CA VAL A 435 16.59 -13.10 -30.88
C VAL A 435 15.22 -13.74 -30.99
N LEU A 436 14.19 -13.25 -30.29
CA LEU A 436 12.83 -13.77 -30.41
C LEU A 436 12.29 -13.65 -31.84
N VAL A 437 12.43 -12.47 -32.44
CA VAL A 437 12.03 -12.22 -33.83
C VAL A 437 12.83 -13.10 -34.81
N ALA A 438 14.15 -13.20 -34.60
CA ALA A 438 14.99 -14.04 -35.46
C ALA A 438 14.61 -15.53 -35.38
N VAL A 439 14.27 -16.02 -34.19
CA VAL A 439 13.81 -17.39 -33.98
C VAL A 439 12.46 -17.63 -34.64
N ASP A 440 11.51 -16.71 -34.52
CA ASP A 440 10.20 -16.85 -35.16
C ASP A 440 10.32 -16.89 -36.68
N LEU A 441 11.06 -15.95 -37.28
CA LEU A 441 11.31 -15.93 -38.72
C LEU A 441 12.07 -17.18 -39.19
N ALA A 442 13.03 -17.66 -38.39
CA ALA A 442 13.74 -18.90 -38.68
C ALA A 442 12.79 -20.10 -38.66
N LEU A 443 11.84 -20.16 -37.72
CA LEU A 443 10.82 -21.21 -37.60
C LEU A 443 9.77 -21.17 -38.72
N GLU A 444 9.43 -19.99 -39.24
CA GLU A 444 8.53 -19.84 -40.39
C GLU A 444 9.21 -20.24 -41.72
N GLY A 445 10.50 -19.94 -41.85
CA GLY A 445 11.29 -20.26 -43.06
C GLY A 445 11.67 -21.74 -43.21
N VAL A 446 11.32 -22.60 -42.26
CA VAL A 446 11.67 -24.03 -42.30
C VAL A 446 10.73 -24.78 -43.21
N SER A 447 11.24 -25.26 -44.34
CA SER A 447 10.56 -26.30 -45.13
C SER A 447 10.40 -27.57 -44.27
N PRO A 448 9.36 -28.42 -44.43
CA PRO A 448 9.09 -29.57 -43.56
C PRO A 448 10.26 -30.58 -43.37
N SER A 449 11.30 -30.49 -44.20
CA SER A 449 12.52 -31.31 -44.18
C SER A 449 13.80 -30.57 -43.73
N GLY A 450 13.73 -29.27 -43.46
CA GLY A 450 14.88 -28.44 -43.09
C GLY A 450 15.27 -28.60 -41.62
N ARG A 451 16.54 -28.89 -41.34
CA ARG A 451 17.06 -28.91 -39.96
C ARG A 451 17.27 -27.49 -39.45
N MET A 452 16.94 -27.26 -38.18
CA MET A 452 17.23 -25.98 -37.51
C MET A 452 18.66 -25.94 -37.00
N SER A 453 19.38 -24.89 -37.40
CA SER A 453 20.78 -24.70 -37.06
C SER A 453 21.03 -23.30 -36.49
N LEU A 454 22.14 -23.15 -35.77
CA LEU A 454 22.56 -21.87 -35.22
C LEU A 454 22.77 -20.82 -36.33
N GLU A 455 23.34 -21.23 -37.45
CA GLU A 455 23.67 -20.37 -38.57
C GLU A 455 22.42 -19.74 -39.20
N HIS A 456 21.30 -20.48 -39.24
CA HIS A 456 20.04 -19.92 -39.73
C HIS A 456 19.55 -18.77 -38.85
N VAL A 457 19.49 -18.99 -37.53
CA VAL A 457 19.07 -17.96 -36.56
C VAL A 457 20.05 -16.77 -36.60
N ALA A 458 21.36 -17.04 -36.62
CA ALA A 458 22.38 -16.00 -36.68
C ALA A 458 22.31 -15.18 -37.99
N ASN A 459 21.99 -15.81 -39.12
CA ASN A 459 21.82 -15.12 -40.41
C ASN A 459 20.60 -14.20 -40.39
N VAL A 460 19.46 -14.70 -39.90
CA VAL A 460 18.25 -13.88 -39.74
C VAL A 460 18.52 -12.70 -38.82
N LEU A 461 19.16 -12.96 -37.67
CA LEU A 461 19.55 -11.92 -36.72
C LEU A 461 20.49 -10.88 -37.37
N GLY A 462 21.46 -11.33 -38.16
CA GLY A 462 22.36 -10.45 -38.91
C GLY A 462 21.63 -9.58 -39.95
N ARG A 463 20.56 -10.08 -40.56
CA ARG A 463 19.72 -9.28 -41.48
C ARG A 463 18.87 -8.26 -40.74
N LEU A 464 18.33 -8.62 -39.58
CA LEU A 464 17.54 -7.71 -38.73
C LEU A 464 18.39 -6.56 -38.20
N SER A 465 19.63 -6.84 -37.83
CA SER A 465 20.58 -5.88 -37.29
C SER A 465 21.47 -5.20 -38.35
N GLY A 466 21.36 -5.62 -39.61
CA GLY A 466 22.18 -5.14 -40.70
C GLY A 466 21.88 -3.69 -41.08
N ALA A 467 22.92 -2.91 -41.41
CA ALA A 467 22.75 -1.61 -42.01
C ALA A 467 21.89 -1.72 -43.29
N ALA A 468 21.06 -0.70 -43.55
CA ALA A 468 20.26 -0.66 -44.77
C ALA A 468 21.13 -0.97 -45.98
N MET A 469 20.68 -1.90 -46.84
CA MET A 469 21.43 -2.24 -48.03
C MET A 469 21.78 -0.94 -48.77
N PRO A 470 23.05 -0.74 -49.16
CA PRO A 470 23.41 0.45 -49.93
C PRO A 470 22.52 0.50 -51.16
N HIS A 471 22.02 1.70 -51.48
CA HIS A 471 21.20 1.89 -52.65
C HIS A 471 21.95 1.36 -53.87
N SER A 472 21.29 0.50 -54.65
CA SER A 472 21.82 0.03 -55.92
C SER A 472 22.21 1.24 -56.76
N ALA A 473 23.46 1.28 -57.23
CA ALA A 473 23.93 2.37 -58.08
C ALA A 473 23.07 2.43 -59.34
N VAL A 474 22.41 3.57 -59.57
CA VAL A 474 21.68 3.82 -60.81
C VAL A 474 22.71 3.97 -61.91
N THR A 475 22.80 2.98 -62.80
CA THR A 475 23.75 2.95 -63.92
C THR A 475 23.03 2.64 -65.22
N SER A 476 23.46 3.30 -66.30
CA SER A 476 23.04 3.00 -67.67
C SER A 476 23.78 1.80 -68.27
N LEU A 477 24.80 1.28 -67.58
CA LEU A 477 25.58 0.13 -68.01
C LEU A 477 24.74 -1.15 -67.91
N LYS A 478 24.54 -1.81 -69.05
CA LYS A 478 23.93 -3.15 -69.11
C LYS A 478 25.04 -4.19 -69.10
N ALA A 479 24.97 -5.15 -68.18
CA ALA A 479 25.87 -6.29 -68.20
C ALA A 479 25.68 -7.09 -69.50
N GLN A 480 26.73 -7.22 -70.30
CA GLN A 480 26.70 -8.03 -71.54
C GLN A 480 26.45 -9.51 -71.24
N THR A 481 26.86 -9.97 -70.07
CA THR A 481 26.59 -11.32 -69.57
C THR A 481 25.95 -11.20 -68.19
N PRO A 482 24.62 -11.30 -68.08
CA PRO A 482 23.97 -11.21 -66.78
C PRO A 482 24.39 -12.39 -65.91
N PRO A 483 24.66 -12.17 -64.61
CA PRO A 483 24.97 -13.26 -63.70
C PRO A 483 23.74 -14.18 -63.61
N LEU A 484 23.93 -15.45 -64.00
CA LEU A 484 22.93 -16.49 -63.77
C LEU A 484 23.00 -16.91 -62.31
N ALA A 485 21.92 -16.69 -61.55
CA ALA A 485 21.75 -17.23 -60.22
C ALA A 485 21.46 -18.74 -60.29
N ASP A 486 22.49 -19.52 -60.60
CA ASP A 486 22.45 -20.98 -60.72
C ASP A 486 23.06 -21.62 -59.46
N THR A 487 22.22 -21.89 -58.46
CA THR A 487 22.65 -22.53 -57.20
C THR A 487 23.11 -23.98 -57.41
N ALA A 488 22.79 -24.62 -58.54
CA ALA A 488 23.23 -25.98 -58.87
C ALA A 488 24.72 -26.05 -59.27
N ARG A 489 25.40 -24.90 -59.46
CA ARG A 489 26.86 -24.85 -59.61
C ARG A 489 27.59 -25.41 -58.38
N TYR A 490 27.05 -25.21 -57.18
CA TYR A 490 27.64 -25.74 -55.95
C TYR A 490 27.49 -27.26 -55.86
N ASP A 491 26.40 -27.82 -56.39
CA ASP A 491 26.18 -29.26 -56.44
C ASP A 491 27.17 -29.97 -57.38
N ARG A 492 27.56 -29.30 -58.48
CA ARG A 492 28.59 -29.79 -59.41
C ARG A 492 30.00 -29.82 -58.80
N LEU A 493 30.31 -28.90 -57.89
CA LEU A 493 31.56 -28.91 -57.12
C LEU A 493 31.63 -30.07 -56.12
N ARG A 494 30.48 -30.68 -55.81
CA ARG A 494 30.34 -31.75 -54.82
C ARG A 494 30.50 -33.15 -55.40
N THR A 495 30.39 -33.31 -56.72
CA THR A 495 30.46 -34.60 -57.43
C THR A 495 31.72 -34.80 -58.30
N GLY A 496 32.57 -33.79 -58.44
CA GLY A 496 33.95 -33.91 -58.94
C GLY A 496 34.12 -33.97 -60.47
N ALA A 497 34.91 -33.02 -61.02
CA ALA A 497 35.65 -33.19 -62.28
C ALA A 497 36.78 -32.15 -62.40
N GLN A 498 38.00 -32.70 -62.51
CA GLN A 498 39.30 -32.20 -63.00
C GLN A 498 39.55 -30.70 -63.25
N GLU A 499 40.67 -30.22 -62.67
CA GLU A 499 41.50 -29.12 -63.17
C GLU A 499 41.75 -29.28 -64.68
N ALA A 500 41.40 -28.25 -65.45
CA ALA A 500 41.96 -28.04 -66.77
C ALA A 500 42.88 -26.81 -66.67
N ASP A 501 44.16 -27.09 -66.86
CA ASP A 501 45.28 -26.17 -67.05
C ASP A 501 44.90 -25.00 -67.97
N HIS A 502 45.15 -23.77 -67.52
CA HIS A 502 45.25 -22.61 -68.40
C HIS A 502 46.53 -21.85 -68.07
N ALA A 503 47.55 -22.16 -68.87
CA ALA A 503 48.76 -21.38 -69.10
C ALA A 503 48.44 -20.00 -69.69
#